data_AF-A0A9D7SB57-F1
#
_entry.id   AF-A0A9D7SB57-F1
#
_cell.length_a   1.000
_cell.length_b   1.000
_cell.length_c   1.000
_cell.angle_alpha   90.00
_cell.angle_beta   90.00
_cell.angle_gamma   90.00
#
_symmetry.space_group_name_H-M   'P 1'
#
loop_
_entity.id
_entity.type
_entity.pdbx_description
1 polymer ?
#
loop_
_entity_poly.entity_id
_entity_poly.type
_entity_poly.pdbx_seq_one_letter_code
_entity_poly.pdbx_strand_id
1 'polypeptide(L)' 'MSFQAYIDNIKTKTGKIPEDFKNQVEQEGILRSDMKATELVLWLKENYQLGHGHAMAIWAVFKSKGWVKDK' A
#
# COMPACT_ATOMS: atom_id res chain seq x y z
N MET A 1 -8.88 -16.04 -3.73
CA MET A 1 -9.40 -14.82 -3.07
C MET A 1 -9.47 -13.71 -4.10
N SER A 2 -10.55 -12.93 -4.09
CA SER A 2 -10.69 -11.76 -4.97
C SER A 2 -9.80 -10.61 -4.50
N PHE A 3 -9.57 -9.62 -5.37
CA PHE A 3 -8.86 -8.39 -5.01
C PHE A 3 -9.56 -7.65 -3.85
N GLN A 4 -10.89 -7.56 -3.89
CA GLN A 4 -11.67 -6.93 -2.82
C GLN A 4 -11.46 -7.61 -1.47
N ALA A 5 -11.38 -8.95 -1.43
CA ALA A 5 -11.11 -9.68 -0.19
C ALA A 5 -9.76 -9.31 0.43
N TYR A 6 -8.73 -8.99 -0.38
CA TYR A 6 -7.47 -8.46 0.15
C TYR A 6 -7.65 -7.09 0.79
N ILE A 7 -8.37 -6.17 0.13
CA ILE A 7 -8.62 -4.82 0.65
C ILE A 7 -9.43 -4.89 1.95
N ASP A 8 -10.47 -5.72 2.01
CA ASP A 8 -11.29 -5.90 3.20
C ASP A 8 -10.48 -6.50 4.36
N ASN A 9 -9.63 -7.48 4.09
CA ASN A 9 -8.73 -8.07 5.09
C ASN A 9 -7.70 -7.04 5.61
N ILE A 10 -7.19 -6.16 4.75
CA ILE A 10 -6.28 -5.10 5.16
C ILE A 10 -7.01 -4.12 6.08
N LYS A 11 -8.20 -3.66 5.69
CA LYS A 11 -9.03 -2.79 6.52
C LYS A 11 -9.35 -3.43 7.86
N THR A 12 -9.66 -4.72 7.88
CA THR A 12 -9.94 -5.48 9.11
C THR A 12 -8.72 -5.54 10.03
N LYS A 13 -7.51 -5.72 9.48
CA LYS A 13 -6.26 -5.83 10.25
C LYS A 13 -5.72 -4.50 10.74
N THR A 14 -5.87 -3.45 9.94
CA THR A 14 -5.17 -2.17 10.15
C THR A 14 -6.11 -1.02 10.52
N GLY A 15 -7.41 -1.18 10.27
CA GLY A 15 -8.38 -0.09 10.33
C GLY A 15 -8.24 0.95 9.21
N LYS A 16 -7.38 0.68 8.20
CA LYS A 16 -6.99 1.65 7.16
C LYS A 16 -7.44 1.21 5.77
N ILE A 17 -7.68 2.20 4.92
CA ILE A 17 -7.90 2.03 3.48
C ILE A 17 -6.64 2.44 2.68
N PRO A 18 -6.50 2.05 1.40
CA PRO A 18 -5.34 2.39 0.58
C PRO A 18 -4.97 3.89 0.58
N GLU A 19 -5.97 4.77 0.56
CA GLU A 19 -5.83 6.22 0.63
C GLU A 19 -5.15 6.69 1.92
N ASP A 20 -5.40 6.02 3.05
CA ASP A 20 -4.77 6.37 4.32
C ASP A 20 -3.27 6.07 4.28
N PHE A 21 -2.88 4.92 3.72
CA PHE A 21 -1.47 4.58 3.56
C PHE A 21 -0.77 5.56 2.64
N LYS A 22 -1.41 5.95 1.53
CA LYS A 22 -0.89 7.00 0.64
C LYS A 22 -0.60 8.28 1.40
N ASN A 23 -1.56 8.75 2.20
CA ASN A 23 -1.39 10.00 2.95
C ASN A 23 -0.26 9.90 3.97
N GLN A 24 -0.11 8.76 4.64
CA GLN A 24 0.97 8.55 5.60
C GLN A 24 2.35 8.49 4.93
N VAL A 25 2.50 7.71 3.86
CA VAL A 25 3.79 7.67 3.14
C VAL A 25 4.13 9.00 2.48
N GLU A 26 3.14 9.82 2.12
CA GLU A 26 3.34 11.18 1.64
C GLU A 26 3.79 12.13 2.76
N GLN A 27 3.14 12.06 3.93
CA GLN A 27 3.52 12.84 5.11
C GLN A 27 4.93 12.50 5.60
N GLU A 28 5.35 11.25 5.47
CA GLU A 28 6.71 10.79 5.80
C GLU A 28 7.74 11.08 4.70
N GLY A 29 7.34 11.67 3.58
CA GLY A 29 8.24 11.98 2.45
C GLY A 29 8.72 10.75 1.67
N ILE A 30 8.09 9.59 1.87
CA ILE A 30 8.40 8.33 1.20
C ILE A 30 7.77 8.29 -0.20
N LEU A 31 6.55 8.86 -0.34
CA LEU A 31 5.81 8.86 -1.60
C LEU A 31 6.52 9.73 -2.63
N ARG A 32 6.96 9.08 -3.71
CA ARG A 32 7.59 9.74 -4.86
C ARG A 32 7.24 9.01 -6.15
N SER A 33 7.32 9.72 -7.27
CA SER A 33 6.89 9.18 -8.57
C SER A 33 7.64 7.91 -8.99
N ASP A 34 8.88 7.72 -8.52
CA ASP A 34 9.74 6.57 -8.80
C ASP A 34 9.84 5.56 -7.65
N MET A 35 8.99 5.72 -6.62
CA MET A 35 8.87 4.82 -5.48
C MET A 35 8.72 3.38 -5.97
N LYS A 36 9.43 2.45 -5.34
CA LYS A 36 9.35 1.02 -5.68
C LYS A 36 8.35 0.30 -4.80
N ALA A 37 7.73 -0.75 -5.34
CA ALA A 37 6.85 -1.64 -4.58
C ALA A 37 7.49 -2.15 -3.29
N THR A 38 8.79 -2.47 -3.33
CA THR A 38 9.56 -2.96 -2.18
C THR A 38 9.56 -2.00 -1.00
N GLU A 39 9.57 -0.69 -1.25
CA GLU A 39 9.59 0.32 -0.20
C GLU A 39 8.24 0.38 0.52
N LEU A 40 7.14 0.35 -0.24
CA LEU A 40 5.80 0.25 0.36
C LEU A 40 5.62 -1.06 1.12
N VAL A 41 6.12 -2.18 0.58
CA VAL A 41 6.02 -3.50 1.22
C VAL A 41 6.77 -3.52 2.55
N LEU A 42 7.99 -2.98 2.60
CA LEU A 42 8.78 -2.90 3.83
C LEU A 42 8.07 -2.01 4.86
N TRP A 43 7.63 -0.83 4.45
CA TRP A 43 6.95 0.11 5.33
C TRP A 43 5.63 -0.46 5.89
N LEU A 44 4.81 -1.12 5.07
CA LEU A 44 3.57 -1.77 5.51
C LEU A 44 3.83 -2.96 6.44
N LYS A 45 4.96 -3.67 6.26
CA LYS A 45 5.36 -4.75 7.16
C LYS A 45 5.79 -4.21 8.52
N GLU A 46 6.59 -3.15 8.54
CA GLU A 46 7.13 -2.56 9.78
C GLU A 46 6.04 -1.87 10.61
N ASN A 47 5.15 -1.11 9.97
CA ASN A 47 4.12 -0.34 10.67
C ASN A 47 2.82 -1.10 10.94
N TYR A 48 2.49 -2.09 10.10
CA TYR A 48 1.18 -2.75 10.12
C TYR A 48 1.24 -4.27 10.09
N GLN A 49 2.44 -4.87 10.10
CA GLN A 49 2.65 -6.32 10.03
C GLN A 49 1.95 -6.96 8.82
N LEU A 50 1.77 -6.19 7.74
CA LEU A 50 1.15 -6.70 6.53
C LEU A 50 2.12 -7.59 5.75
N GLY A 51 1.68 -8.82 5.49
CA GLY A 51 2.42 -9.75 4.64
C GLY A 51 2.44 -9.31 3.18
N HIS A 52 3.38 -9.87 2.41
CA HIS A 52 3.66 -9.47 1.02
C HIS A 52 2.42 -9.40 0.11
N GLY A 53 1.53 -10.40 0.15
CA GLY A 53 0.33 -10.41 -0.69
C GLY A 53 -0.65 -9.26 -0.40
N HIS A 54 -0.81 -8.87 0.86
CA HIS A 54 -1.63 -7.72 1.23
C HIS A 54 -0.97 -6.40 0.81
N ALA A 55 0.34 -6.28 1.02
CA ALA A 55 1.08 -5.10 0.60
C ALA A 55 1.05 -4.91 -0.93
N MET A 56 1.13 -5.99 -1.70
CA MET A 56 1.00 -5.93 -3.16
C MET A 56 -0.40 -5.52 -3.64
N ALA A 57 -1.46 -5.83 -2.87
CA ALA A 57 -2.79 -5.32 -3.16
C ALA A 57 -2.86 -3.78 -3.01
N ILE A 58 -2.24 -3.22 -1.97
CA ILE A 58 -2.13 -1.76 -1.81
C ILE A 58 -1.28 -1.17 -2.93
N TRP A 59 -0.16 -1.80 -3.28
CA TRP A 59 0.67 -1.36 -4.40
C TRP A 59 -0.11 -1.31 -5.72
N ALA A 60 -0.95 -2.29 -5.99
CA ALA A 60 -1.81 -2.28 -7.18
C ALA A 60 -2.77 -1.08 -7.20
N VAL A 61 -3.30 -0.67 -6.03
CA VAL A 61 -4.11 0.57 -5.93
C VAL A 61 -3.26 1.80 -6.24
N PHE A 62 -2.04 1.88 -5.69
CA PHE A 62 -1.14 3.01 -5.94
C PHE A 62 -0.88 3.21 -7.44
N LYS A 63 -0.64 2.10 -8.16
CA LYS A 63 -0.48 2.12 -9.62
C LYS A 63 -1.76 2.52 -10.34
N SER A 64 -2.89 1.90 -9.98
CA SER A 64 -4.19 2.18 -10.61
C SER A 64 -4.65 3.63 -10.43
N LYS A 65 -4.25 4.29 -9.33
CA LYS A 65 -4.55 5.69 -9.05
C LYS A 65 -3.52 6.67 -9.63
N GLY A 66 -2.42 6.17 -10.20
CA GLY A 66 -1.35 7.00 -10.76
C GLY A 66 -0.52 7.73 -9.70
N TRP A 67 -0.50 7.27 -8.45
CA TRP A 67 0.33 7.88 -7.39
C TRP A 67 1.82 7.54 -7.53
N VAL A 68 2.11 6.48 -8.28
CA VAL A 68 3.45 6.02 -8.61
C VAL A 68 3.49 5.70 -10.10
N LYS A 69 4.65 5.83 -10.74
CA LYS A 69 4.82 5.45 -12.15
C LYS A 69 4.72 3.94 -12.31
N ASP A 70 4.02 3.51 -13.37
CA ASP A 70 4.18 2.16 -13.88
C ASP A 70 5.56 2.11 -14.55
N LYS A 71 6.49 1.38 -13.95
CA LYS A 71 7.80 1.09 -14.56
C LYS A 71 7.72 -0.25 -15.28
#